data_AF-A0A392Q9K5-F1
#
_entry.id   AF-A0A392Q9K5-F1
#
_cell.length_a   1.000
_cell.length_b   1.000
_cell.length_c   1.000
_cell.angle_alpha   90.00
_cell.angle_beta   90.00
_cell.angle_gamma   90.00
#
_symmetry.space_group_name_H-M   'P 1'
#
loop_
_entity.id
_entity.type
_entity.pdbx_description
1 polymer ?
#
loop_
_entity_poly.entity_id
_entity_poly.type
_entity_poly.pdbx_seq_one_letter_code
_entity_poly.pdbx_strand_id
1 'polypeptide(L)'
;MIAEEERRADPAGLYADFSRADLVKTVLDWQGSVVEVSCSQFPNSIAQIQLLNPNVGLNLDGLDEEKEVWDGRIATPPKGDN
;
A
#
# COMPACT_ATOMS: atom_id res chain seq x y z
N MET A 1 31.47 -12.09 12.45
CA MET A 1 30.74 -11.37 13.53
C MET A 1 29.66 -10.57 12.83
N ILE A 2 28.40 -10.85 13.16
CA ILE A 2 27.24 -10.15 12.56
C ILE A 2 27.22 -8.72 13.12
N ALA A 3 26.91 -7.73 12.28
CA ALA A 3 26.86 -6.33 12.72
C ALA A 3 25.68 -6.11 13.68
N GLU A 4 25.83 -5.21 14.65
CA GLU A 4 24.76 -4.85 15.60
C GLU A 4 23.47 -4.41 14.87
N GLU A 5 23.63 -3.72 13.73
CA GLU A 5 22.51 -3.28 12.89
C GLU A 5 21.76 -4.46 12.25
N GLU A 6 22.49 -5.48 11.79
CA GLU A 6 21.90 -6.69 11.20
C GLU A 6 21.14 -7.49 12.27
N ARG A 7 21.68 -7.59 13.49
CA ARG A 7 20.97 -8.20 14.62
C ARG A 7 19.69 -7.46 15.01
N ARG A 8 19.66 -6.13 14.82
CA ARG A 8 18.46 -5.31 15.09
C ARG A 8 17.41 -5.46 13.99
N ALA A 9 17.83 -5.52 12.73
CA ALA A 9 16.95 -5.65 11.57
C ALA A 9 16.39 -7.07 11.41
N ASP A 10 17.17 -8.09 11.78
CA ASP A 10 16.80 -9.50 11.71
C ASP A 10 17.09 -10.24 13.04
N PRO A 11 16.31 -9.97 14.10
CA PRO A 11 16.52 -10.60 15.40
C PRO A 11 16.26 -12.12 15.40
N ALA A 12 15.55 -12.63 14.39
CA ALA A 12 15.27 -14.05 14.22
C ALA A 12 16.32 -14.79 13.37
N GLY A 13 17.23 -14.06 12.72
CA GLY A 13 18.22 -14.63 11.81
C GLY A 13 17.61 -15.23 10.54
N LEU A 14 16.40 -14.79 10.15
CA LEU A 14 15.67 -15.33 9.01
C LEU A 14 16.41 -15.12 7.68
N TYR A 15 17.19 -14.06 7.58
CA TYR A 15 17.90 -13.63 6.37
C TYR A 15 19.40 -13.91 6.43
N ALA A 16 19.90 -14.53 7.51
CA ALA A 16 21.34 -14.74 7.74
C ALA A 16 22.00 -15.61 6.64
N ASP A 17 21.24 -16.53 6.04
CA ASP A 17 21.72 -17.43 4.97
C ASP A 17 21.31 -16.97 3.56
N PHE A 18 20.64 -15.82 3.44
CA PHE A 18 20.16 -15.34 2.15
C PHE A 18 21.34 -14.89 1.28
N SER A 19 21.32 -15.27 0.01
CA SER A 19 22.18 -14.58 -0.94
C SER A 19 21.69 -13.12 -1.11
N ARG A 20 22.56 -12.25 -1.60
CA ARG A 20 22.16 -10.86 -1.93
C ARG A 20 20.97 -10.84 -2.91
N ALA A 21 20.88 -11.79 -3.82
CA ALA A 21 19.77 -11.89 -4.76
C ALA A 21 18.47 -12.30 -4.07
N ASP A 22 18.53 -13.23 -3.11
CA ASP A 22 17.35 -13.68 -2.35
C ASP A 22 16.80 -12.55 -1.49
N LEU A 23 17.67 -11.78 -0.82
CA LEU A 23 17.25 -10.63 -0.03
C LEU A 23 16.57 -9.56 -0.89
N VAL A 24 17.15 -9.23 -2.06
CA VAL A 24 16.55 -8.29 -3.01
C VAL A 24 15.19 -8.79 -3.51
N LYS A 25 15.07 -10.08 -3.82
CA LYS A 25 13.81 -10.68 -4.25
C LYS A 25 12.73 -10.57 -3.17
N THR A 26 13.05 -10.91 -1.92
CA THR A 26 12.08 -10.82 -0.81
C THR A 26 11.60 -9.39 -0.56
N VAL A 27 12.48 -8.39 -0.69
CA VAL A 27 12.08 -6.99 -0.59
C VAL A 27 11.12 -6.62 -1.72
N LEU A 28 11.41 -7.03 -2.96
CA LEU A 28 10.54 -6.76 -4.11
C LEU A 28 9.19 -7.46 -4.01
N ASP A 29 9.18 -8.72 -3.58
CA ASP A 29 7.95 -9.51 -3.37
C ASP A 29 7.09 -8.87 -2.27
N TRP A 30 7.71 -8.41 -1.17
CA TRP A 30 7.00 -7.69 -0.11
C TRP A 30 6.45 -6.35 -0.60
N GLN A 31 7.25 -5.56 -1.34
CA GLN A 31 6.78 -4.30 -1.93
C GLN A 31 5.61 -4.53 -2.89
N GLY A 32 5.69 -5.55 -3.75
CA GLY A 32 4.60 -5.94 -4.63
C GLY A 32 3.34 -6.33 -3.84
N SER A 33 3.50 -7.12 -2.77
CA SER A 33 2.40 -7.53 -1.90
C SER A 33 1.74 -6.35 -1.18
N VAL A 34 2.52 -5.39 -0.67
CA VAL A 34 1.97 -4.19 0.00
C VAL A 34 1.22 -3.30 -0.98
N VAL A 35 1.72 -3.14 -2.22
CA VAL A 35 1.04 -2.40 -3.27
C VAL A 35 -0.27 -3.10 -3.66
N GLU A 36 -0.24 -4.40 -3.90
CA GLU A 36 -1.42 -5.19 -4.27
C GLU A 36 -2.49 -5.19 -3.17
N VAL A 37 -2.10 -5.32 -1.90
CA VAL A 37 -3.02 -5.23 -0.76
C VAL A 37 -3.64 -3.83 -0.66
N SER A 38 -2.87 -2.77 -0.88
CA SER A 38 -3.38 -1.39 -0.82
C SER A 38 -4.38 -1.11 -1.94
N CYS A 39 -4.10 -1.55 -3.17
CA CYS A 39 -5.03 -1.44 -4.31
C CYS A 39 -6.31 -2.26 -4.08
N SER A 40 -6.21 -3.43 -3.44
CA SER A 40 -7.39 -4.27 -3.16
C SER A 40 -8.36 -3.69 -2.11
N GLN A 41 -7.88 -2.81 -1.22
CA GLN A 41 -8.70 -2.24 -0.16
C GLN A 41 -9.65 -1.14 -0.65
N PHE A 42 -9.27 -0.44 -1.71
CA PHE A 42 -10.06 0.65 -2.27
C PHE A 42 -11.47 0.19 -2.71
N PRO A 43 -11.63 -0.78 -3.64
CA PRO A 43 -12.96 -1.25 -4.04
C PRO A 43 -13.75 -1.88 -2.89
N ASN A 44 -13.08 -2.54 -1.95
CA ASN A 44 -13.73 -3.11 -0.76
C ASN A 44 -14.31 -2.01 0.16
N SER A 45 -13.60 -0.90 0.32
CA SER A 45 -14.07 0.24 1.11
C SER A 45 -15.30 0.90 0.47
N ILE A 46 -15.31 1.02 -0.87
CA ILE A 46 -16.47 1.53 -1.62
C ILE A 46 -17.69 0.63 -1.44
N ALA A 47 -17.51 -0.69 -1.56
CA ALA A 47 -18.58 -1.65 -1.34
C ALA A 47 -19.17 -1.56 0.09
N GLN A 48 -18.32 -1.38 1.10
CA GLN A 48 -18.77 -1.17 2.48
C GLN A 48 -19.57 0.12 2.63
N ILE A 49 -19.13 1.24 2.03
CA ILE A 49 -19.85 2.52 2.10
C ILE A 49 -21.21 2.41 1.41
N GLN A 50 -21.29 1.76 0.24
CA GLN A 50 -22.57 1.49 -0.44
C GLN A 50 -23.52 0.64 0.43
N LEU A 51 -23.00 -0.41 1.05
CA LEU A 51 -23.77 -1.30 1.93
C LEU A 51 -24.34 -0.57 3.14
N LEU A 52 -23.55 0.32 3.75
CA LEU A 52 -23.96 1.08 4.94
C LEU A 52 -24.92 2.24 4.62
N ASN A 53 -25.00 2.67 3.35
CA ASN A 53 -25.83 3.79 2.91
C ASN A 53 -26.84 3.38 1.82
N PRO A 54 -27.75 2.43 2.07
CA PRO A 54 -28.59 1.82 1.03
C PRO A 54 -29.60 2.77 0.37
N ASN A 55 -29.90 3.91 1.02
CA ASN A 55 -30.86 4.90 0.52
C ASN A 55 -30.20 6.15 -0.07
N VAL A 56 -28.86 6.17 -0.17
CA VAL A 56 -28.10 7.30 -0.71
C VAL A 56 -27.46 6.87 -2.03
N GLY A 57 -27.81 7.56 -3.12
CA GLY A 57 -27.09 7.42 -4.38
C GLY A 57 -25.71 8.04 -4.27
N LEU A 58 -24.67 7.22 -4.12
CA LEU A 58 -23.30 7.70 -4.12
C LEU A 58 -22.86 8.01 -5.56
N ASN A 59 -22.33 9.22 -5.77
CA ASN A 59 -21.66 9.55 -7.02
C ASN A 59 -20.24 8.96 -6.99
N LEU A 60 -19.94 8.06 -7.93
CA LEU A 60 -18.62 7.43 -8.06
C LEU A 60 -17.85 7.94 -9.27
N ASP A 61 -18.35 8.96 -9.97
CA ASP A 61 -17.70 9.52 -11.15
C ASP A 61 -16.33 10.10 -10.78
N GLY A 62 -15.29 9.64 -11.48
CA GLY A 62 -13.91 10.08 -11.27
C GLY A 62 -13.23 9.50 -10.03
N LEU A 63 -13.88 8.56 -9.33
CA LEU A 63 -13.30 7.85 -8.20
C LEU A 63 -12.11 6.98 -8.63
N ASP A 64 -10.99 7.16 -7.95
CA ASP A 64 -9.70 6.52 -8.28
C ASP A 64 -8.83 6.55 -7.02
N GLU A 65 -8.14 5.43 -6.76
CA GLU A 65 -7.39 5.19 -5.52
C GLU A 65 -6.19 6.12 -5.34
N GLU A 66 -5.68 6.71 -6.44
CA GLU A 66 -4.56 7.65 -6.43
C GLU A 66 -5.02 9.12 -6.37
N LYS A 67 -6.33 9.37 -6.32
CA LYS A 67 -6.91 10.72 -6.26
C LYS A 67 -7.28 11.13 -4.85
N GLU A 68 -7.31 12.43 -4.64
CA GLU A 68 -7.68 13.04 -3.36
C GLU A 68 -8.93 13.92 -3.52
N VAL A 69 -9.62 14.19 -2.40
CA VAL A 69 -10.75 15.12 -2.37
C VAL A 69 -10.26 16.51 -1.96
N TRP A 70 -10.29 17.45 -2.89
CA TRP A 70 -9.87 18.84 -2.73
C TRP A 70 -11.08 19.75 -2.98
N ASP A 71 -11.48 20.55 -1.99
CA ASP A 71 -12.66 21.43 -2.07
C ASP A 71 -13.93 20.70 -2.57
N GLY A 72 -14.12 19.45 -2.15
CA GLY A 72 -15.26 18.62 -2.53
C GLY A 72 -15.21 18.07 -3.97
N ARG A 73 -14.08 18.16 -4.65
CA ARG A 73 -13.83 17.59 -5.98
C ARG A 73 -12.71 16.55 -5.92
N ILE A 74 -12.84 15.51 -6.73
CA ILE A 74 -11.78 14.52 -6.89
C ILE A 74 -10.71 15.11 -7.82
N ALA A 75 -9.47 15.16 -7.36
CA ALA A 75 -8.35 15.76 -8.07
C ALA A 75 -7.09 14.89 -7.97
N THR A 76 -6.20 15.01 -8.96
CA THR A 76 -4.87 14.41 -8.87
C THR A 76 -4.06 15.18 -7.82
N PRO A 77 -3.46 14.50 -6.82
CA PRO A 77 -2.56 15.17 -5.89
C PRO A 77 -1.41 15.85 -6.65
N PRO A 78 -0.89 16.98 -6.14
CA PRO A 78 0.30 17.60 -6.71
C PRO A 78 1.45 16.59 -6.64
N LYS A 79 2.29 16.55 -7.69
CA LYS A 79 3.55 15.80 -7.60
C LYS A 79 4.33 16.40 -6.42
N GLY A 80 4.61 15.58 -5.41
CA GLY A 80 5.51 15.98 -4.34
C GLY A 80 6.84 16.41 -4.96
N ASP A 81 7.32 17.60 -4.59
CA ASP A 81 8.68 18.00 -4.89
C ASP A 81 9.62 17.00 -4.20
N ASN A 82 10.31 16.20 -5.00
CA ASN A 82 11.31 15.23 -4.54
C ASN A 82 12.70 15.73 -4.91
#